data_AF-A0A7V9QZ12-F1
#
_entry.id   AF-A0A7V9QZ12-F1
#
_cell.length_a   1.000
_cell.length_b   1.000
_cell.length_c   1.000
_cell.angle_alpha   90.00
_cell.angle_beta   90.00
_cell.angle_gamma   90.00
#
_symmetry.space_group_name_H-M   'P 1'
#
loop_
_entity.id
_entity.type
_entity.pdbx_description
1 polymer ?
#
loop_
_entity_poly.entity_id
_entity_poly.type
_entity_poly.pdbx_seq_one_letter_code
_entity_poly.pdbx_strand_id
1 'polypeptide(L)'
;MLDEFGCDARLRWACHWRGLRAPRATALERRLAQRGGYCDCEIFDNGWSPVGDAVAYDAATDEWRWRGSRPSCRGARRGSSQPWPPVGSDEALSLVVAARRTSDE
;
A
#
# COMPACT_ATOMS: atom_id res chain seq x y z
N MET A 1 1.69 10.28 -9.54
CA MET A 1 2.29 9.07 -10.14
C MET A 1 1.59 8.73 -11.45
N LEU A 2 0.28 8.45 -11.42
CA LEU A 2 -0.51 8.23 -12.63
C LEU A 2 -0.58 9.47 -13.52
N ASP A 3 -0.82 10.64 -12.93
CA ASP A 3 -0.98 11.89 -13.71
C ASP A 3 0.34 12.38 -14.35
N GLU A 4 1.48 12.02 -13.76
CA GLU A 4 2.80 12.46 -14.23
C GLU A 4 3.48 11.44 -15.15
N PHE A 5 3.30 10.14 -14.90
CA PHE A 5 4.04 9.08 -15.59
C PHE A 5 3.16 8.06 -16.32
N GLY A 6 1.84 8.12 -16.17
CA GLY A 6 0.89 7.15 -16.73
C GLY A 6 0.95 5.75 -16.09
N CYS A 7 -0.07 4.94 -16.38
CA CYS A 7 -0.08 3.51 -16.10
C CYS A 7 0.31 2.72 -17.35
N ASP A 8 1.36 1.90 -17.28
CA ASP A 8 1.72 0.95 -18.34
C ASP A 8 1.28 -0.50 -18.01
N ALA A 9 0.40 -0.65 -17.01
CA ALA A 9 -0.08 -1.92 -16.47
C ALA A 9 1.04 -2.87 -16.01
N ARG A 10 2.15 -2.33 -15.48
CA ARG A 10 3.29 -3.10 -14.97
C ARG A 10 3.69 -2.68 -13.55
N LEU A 11 4.44 -3.57 -12.91
CA LEU A 11 5.06 -3.38 -11.59
C LEU A 11 6.49 -2.82 -11.71
N ARG A 12 6.69 -1.78 -12.53
CA ARG A 12 8.03 -1.24 -12.87
C ARG A 12 8.79 -0.80 -11.63
N TRP A 13 8.15 -0.01 -10.78
CA TRP A 13 8.76 0.54 -9.58
C TRP A 13 8.94 -0.52 -8.50
N ALA A 14 7.94 -1.37 -8.28
CA ALA A 14 8.03 -2.46 -7.31
C ALA A 14 9.17 -3.45 -7.68
N CYS A 15 9.29 -3.83 -8.95
CA CYS A 15 10.36 -4.72 -9.43
C CYS A 15 11.74 -4.06 -9.35
N HIS A 16 11.85 -2.78 -9.71
CA HIS A 16 13.10 -2.03 -9.60
C HIS A 16 13.55 -1.90 -8.13
N TRP A 17 12.63 -1.52 -7.24
CA TRP A 17 12.89 -1.46 -5.81
C TRP A 17 13.33 -2.82 -5.25
N ARG A 18 12.65 -3.92 -5.63
CA ARG A 18 13.04 -5.28 -5.24
C ARG A 18 14.49 -5.56 -5.66
N GLY A 19 14.83 -5.28 -6.91
CA GLY A 19 16.17 -5.50 -7.45
C GLY A 19 17.26 -4.74 -6.68
N LEU A 20 16.97 -3.50 -6.24
CA LEU A 20 17.94 -2.67 -5.53
C LEU A 20 17.98 -2.89 -4.01
N ARG A 21 16.84 -3.16 -3.38
CA ARG A 21 16.66 -3.06 -1.92
C ARG A 21 16.26 -4.36 -1.25
N ALA A 22 15.65 -5.29 -1.99
CA ALA A 22 15.20 -6.57 -1.46
C ALA A 22 15.35 -7.73 -2.47
N PRO A 23 16.57 -8.04 -2.97
CA PRO A 23 16.73 -9.03 -4.05
C PRO A 23 16.19 -10.43 -3.71
N ARG A 24 16.14 -10.77 -2.42
CA ARG A 24 15.61 -12.05 -1.92
C ARG A 24 14.08 -12.10 -1.81
N ALA A 25 13.38 -10.99 -2.06
CA ALA A 25 11.91 -10.95 -2.03
C ALA A 25 11.31 -11.48 -3.35
N THR A 26 11.69 -12.69 -3.75
CA THR A 26 11.32 -13.32 -5.03
C THR A 26 9.81 -13.52 -5.19
N ALA A 27 9.08 -13.61 -4.07
CA ALA A 27 7.62 -13.74 -4.07
C ALA A 27 6.87 -12.39 -3.99
N LEU A 28 7.53 -11.24 -4.13
CA LEU A 28 6.89 -9.92 -4.01
C LEU A 28 5.73 -9.75 -4.99
N GLU A 29 5.97 -9.92 -6.28
CA GLU A 29 4.95 -9.73 -7.34
C GLU A 29 3.74 -10.63 -7.11
N ARG A 30 3.96 -11.91 -6.73
CA ARG A 30 2.88 -12.84 -6.37
C ARG A 30 2.06 -12.33 -5.18
N ARG A 31 2.69 -11.76 -4.15
CA ARG A 31 1.97 -11.18 -3.00
C ARG A 31 1.22 -9.90 -3.38
N LEU A 32 1.77 -9.08 -4.27
CA LEU A 32 1.08 -7.91 -4.82
C LEU A 32 -0.18 -8.32 -5.58
N ALA A 33 -0.06 -9.30 -6.48
CA ALA A 33 -1.18 -9.86 -7.22
C ALA A 33 -2.27 -10.44 -6.31
N GLN A 34 -1.90 -11.14 -5.23
CA GLN A 34 -2.86 -11.64 -4.23
C GLN A 34 -3.66 -10.55 -3.50
N ARG A 35 -3.22 -9.29 -3.61
CA ARG A 35 -3.89 -8.10 -3.08
C ARG A 35 -4.47 -7.21 -4.18
N GLY A 36 -4.54 -7.70 -5.42
CA GLY A 36 -5.06 -6.96 -6.56
C GLY A 36 -4.09 -5.95 -7.17
N GLY A 37 -2.80 -6.00 -6.83
CA GLY A 37 -1.76 -5.13 -7.39
C GLY A 37 -1.05 -5.76 -8.58
N TYR A 38 -1.53 -5.50 -9.80
CA TYR A 38 -0.91 -5.92 -11.06
C TYR A 38 -0.16 -4.77 -11.77
N CYS A 39 -0.47 -3.51 -11.43
CA CYS A 39 0.37 -2.34 -11.70
C CYS A 39 0.82 -1.63 -10.43
N ASP A 40 1.83 -0.75 -10.53
CA ASP A 40 2.28 0.07 -9.39
C ASP A 40 1.16 0.97 -8.83
N CYS A 41 0.22 1.39 -9.66
CA CYS A 41 -0.99 2.11 -9.26
C CYS A 41 -1.87 1.31 -8.31
N GLU A 42 -2.17 0.08 -8.70
CA GLU A 42 -3.08 -0.82 -8.00
C GLU A 42 -2.53 -1.30 -6.66
N ILE A 43 -1.23 -1.13 -6.40
CA ILE A 43 -0.68 -1.40 -5.07
C ILE A 43 -1.43 -0.56 -4.03
N PHE A 44 -1.52 0.76 -4.23
CA PHE A 44 -2.18 1.64 -3.27
C PHE A 44 -3.69 1.71 -3.47
N ASP A 45 -4.17 1.48 -4.68
CA ASP A 45 -5.61 1.45 -4.92
C ASP A 45 -6.24 0.18 -4.36
N ASN A 46 -5.67 -1.01 -4.54
CA ASN A 46 -6.37 -2.26 -4.21
C ASN A 46 -5.86 -2.93 -2.93
N GLY A 47 -4.55 -2.84 -2.66
CA GLY A 47 -3.93 -3.77 -1.73
C GLY A 47 -3.67 -3.22 -0.32
N TRP A 48 -3.40 -1.92 -0.21
CA TRP A 48 -2.96 -1.31 1.04
C TRP A 48 -3.54 0.08 1.23
N SER A 49 -4.18 0.28 2.38
CA SER A 49 -4.57 1.60 2.87
C SER A 49 -3.89 1.84 4.23
N PRO A 50 -3.68 3.10 4.64
CA PRO A 50 -3.33 3.42 6.02
C PRO A 50 -4.33 2.76 6.98
N VAL A 51 -3.84 2.31 8.14
CA VAL A 51 -4.69 1.66 9.15
C VAL A 51 -5.61 2.70 9.80
N GLY A 52 -6.91 2.41 9.86
CA GLY A 52 -7.90 3.18 10.62
C GLY A 52 -8.05 4.64 10.19
N ASP A 53 -8.12 5.55 11.15
CA ASP A 53 -8.23 7.00 10.97
C ASP A 53 -6.87 7.72 10.90
N ALA A 54 -5.78 6.97 10.70
CA ALA A 54 -4.42 7.51 10.76
C ALA A 54 -4.15 8.60 9.71
N VAL A 55 -4.98 8.69 8.66
CA VAL A 55 -5.02 9.82 7.74
C VAL A 55 -6.37 10.52 7.78
N ALA A 56 -6.33 11.85 7.68
CA ALA A 56 -7.48 12.74 7.55
C ALA A 56 -7.39 13.46 6.21
N TYR A 57 -8.53 13.66 5.58
CA TYR A 57 -8.64 14.61 4.49
C TYR A 57 -8.62 16.04 5.05
N ASP A 58 -7.69 16.87 4.57
CA ASP A 58 -7.58 18.29 4.86
C ASP A 58 -8.23 19.09 3.73
N ALA A 59 -9.45 19.58 3.98
CA ALA A 59 -10.22 20.33 2.99
C ALA A 59 -9.62 21.68 2.63
N ALA A 60 -8.76 22.27 3.48
CA ALA A 60 -8.14 23.55 3.17
C ALA A 60 -7.06 23.44 2.10
N THR A 61 -6.42 22.26 1.99
CA THR A 61 -5.35 22.00 1.02
C THR A 61 -5.72 20.96 -0.02
N ASP A 62 -6.90 20.34 0.06
CA ASP A 62 -7.32 19.22 -0.80
C ASP A 62 -6.30 18.06 -0.79
N GLU A 63 -5.80 17.73 0.41
CA GLU A 63 -4.77 16.69 0.59
C GLU A 63 -5.10 15.75 1.74
N TRP A 64 -4.73 14.48 1.59
CA TRP A 64 -4.74 13.52 2.70
C TRP A 64 -3.49 13.69 3.57
N ARG A 65 -3.66 13.95 4.87
CA ARG A 65 -2.59 14.15 5.85
C ARG A 65 -2.65 13.15 6.99
N TRP A 66 -1.50 12.85 7.60
CA TRP A 66 -1.48 12.02 8.81
C TRP A 66 -2.13 12.76 9.99
N ARG A 67 -3.01 12.07 10.74
CA ARG A 67 -3.50 12.54 12.03
C ARG A 67 -2.38 12.40 13.06
N GLY A 68 -1.58 13.45 13.20
CA GLY A 68 -0.41 13.46 14.08
C GLY A 68 0.87 13.01 13.38
N SER A 69 1.84 12.53 14.17
CA SER A 69 3.14 12.14 13.64
C SER A 69 3.05 10.83 12.88
N ARG A 70 3.70 10.80 11.70
CA ARG A 70 3.79 9.58 10.90
C ARG A 70 4.40 8.46 11.77
N PRO A 71 3.77 7.28 11.83
CA PRO A 71 4.29 6.24 12.70
C PRO A 71 5.71 5.81 12.32
N SER A 72 6.53 5.52 13.33
CA SER A 72 7.88 5.00 13.09
C SER A 72 7.82 3.59 12.51
N CYS A 73 8.68 3.25 11.56
CA CYS A 73 8.79 1.89 10.98
C CYS A 73 9.39 0.85 11.96
N ARG A 74 9.13 0.97 13.26
CA ARG A 74 9.70 0.14 14.33
C ARG A 74 9.28 -1.32 14.13
N GLY A 75 10.26 -2.21 14.11
CA GLY A 75 10.07 -3.64 13.85
C GLY A 75 10.17 -4.05 12.37
N ALA A 76 10.09 -3.11 11.43
CA ALA A 76 10.39 -3.39 10.02
C ALA A 76 11.91 -3.33 9.78
N ARG A 77 12.47 -4.41 9.23
CA ARG A 77 13.87 -4.42 8.78
C ARG A 77 14.01 -3.59 7.50
N ARG A 78 15.16 -2.93 7.31
CA ARG A 78 15.51 -2.32 6.02
C ARG A 78 15.44 -3.38 4.91
N GLY A 79 14.78 -3.07 3.81
CA GLY A 79 14.55 -4.03 2.72
C GLY A 79 13.41 -5.03 2.99
N SER A 80 12.65 -4.85 4.08
CA SER A 80 11.38 -5.57 4.26
C SER A 80 10.43 -5.23 3.11
N SER A 81 9.81 -6.27 2.56
CA SER A 81 8.74 -6.17 1.56
C SER A 81 7.38 -6.61 2.15
N GLN A 82 7.26 -6.52 3.47
CA GLN A 82 6.03 -6.73 4.22
C GLN A 82 5.47 -5.37 4.65
N PRO A 83 4.13 -5.21 4.67
CA PRO A 83 3.49 -4.00 5.16
C PRO A 83 3.77 -3.79 6.65
N TRP A 84 3.64 -2.54 7.10
CA TRP A 84 3.82 -2.13 8.48
C TRP A 84 2.56 -1.41 9.01
N PRO A 85 2.10 -1.69 10.26
CA PRO A 85 2.52 -2.84 11.08
C PRO A 85 2.23 -4.16 10.37
N PRO A 86 2.95 -5.25 10.70
CA PRO A 86 2.74 -6.54 10.05
C PRO A 86 1.29 -6.96 10.22
N VAL A 87 0.70 -7.46 9.15
CA VAL A 87 -0.62 -8.05 9.16
C VAL A 87 -0.61 -9.21 10.17
N GLY A 88 -1.25 -9.03 11.33
CA GLY A 88 -1.10 -9.92 12.49
C GLY A 88 -1.07 -9.23 13.86
N SER A 89 -1.15 -7.90 13.95
CA SER A 89 -1.61 -7.23 15.19
C SER A 89 -3.14 -7.10 15.17
N ASP A 90 -3.78 -8.24 15.41
CA ASP A 90 -5.18 -8.53 15.79
C ASP A 90 -6.44 -7.89 15.17
N GLU A 91 -6.44 -6.84 14.33
CA GLU A 91 -7.76 -6.33 13.81
C GLU A 91 -7.83 -5.79 12.37
N ALA A 92 -6.74 -5.75 11.59
CA ALA A 92 -6.75 -4.92 10.37
C ALA A 92 -7.19 -5.60 9.05
N LEU A 93 -7.42 -6.93 9.01
CA LEU A 93 -7.66 -7.63 7.73
C LEU A 93 -9.12 -7.69 7.28
N SER A 94 -10.09 -7.51 8.18
CA SER A 94 -11.49 -7.78 7.84
C SER A 94 -12.23 -6.59 7.21
N LEU A 95 -11.72 -5.35 7.33
CA LEU A 95 -12.48 -4.16 6.93
C LEU A 95 -12.23 -3.66 5.49
N VAL A 96 -11.02 -3.80 4.94
CA VAL A 96 -10.68 -3.11 3.68
C VAL A 96 -11.27 -3.79 2.44
N VAL A 97 -11.44 -5.12 2.44
CA VAL A 97 -12.06 -5.85 1.31
C VAL A 97 -13.59 -5.69 1.31
N ALA A 98 -14.22 -5.43 2.47
CA ALA A 98 -15.67 -5.30 2.58
C ALA A 98 -16.18 -3.93 2.10
N ALA A 99 -15.44 -2.84 2.34
CA ALA A 99 -15.91 -1.48 2.08
C ALA A 99 -15.99 -1.10 0.59
N ARG A 100 -15.30 -1.81 -0.30
CA ARG A 100 -15.35 -1.52 -1.76
C ARG A 100 -16.49 -2.22 -2.50
N ARG A 101 -17.16 -3.20 -1.88
CA ARG A 101 -18.30 -3.90 -2.49
C ARG A 101 -19.65 -3.22 -2.27
N THR A 102 -19.71 -2.18 -1.46
CA THR A 102 -20.97 -1.48 -1.10
C THR A 102 -21.10 -0.10 -1.74
N SER A 103 -20.20 0.29 -2.65
CA SER A 103 -20.26 1.58 -3.36
C SER A 103 -20.70 1.47 -4.83
N ASP A 104 -21.05 0.26 -5.28
CA ASP A 104 -21.76 0.01 -6.54
C ASP A 104 -23.21 -0.43 -6.21
N GLU A 105 -24.01 0.50 -5.68
CA GLU A 105 -25.49 0.46 -5.70
C GLU A 105 -26.05 1.89 -5.78
#